data_AF-A0A6I7NW90-F1
#
_entry.id   AF-A0A6I7NW90-F1
#
_cell.length_a   1.000
_cell.length_b   1.000
_cell.length_c   1.000
_cell.angle_alpha   90.00
_cell.angle_beta   90.00
_cell.angle_gamma   90.00
#
_symmetry.space_group_name_H-M   'P 1'
#
loop_
_entity.id
_entity.type
_entity.pdbx_description
1 polymer ?
#
loop_
_entity_poly.entity_id
_entity_poly.type
_entity_poly.pdbx_seq_one_letter_code
_entity_poly.pdbx_strand_id
1 'polypeptide(L)'
;MGLRMKEKKALTNETAARYRAESKIGKKAILDEFCLTTGYHRKYAVQVLNNWGKRKIRVIDGKAVEFVVGQPRKPKERVRERVYDQRVS
;
A
#
# COMPACT_ATOMS: atom_id res chain seq x y z
N MET A 1 -9.66 17.67 1.23
CA MET A 1 -9.72 16.94 -0.05
C MET A 1 -8.97 15.63 0.13
N GLY A 2 -9.63 14.48 0.01
CA GLY A 2 -9.00 13.19 0.28
C GLY A 2 -8.35 12.60 -0.96
N LEU A 3 -7.03 12.40 -0.97
CA LEU A 3 -6.38 11.67 -2.05
C LEU A 3 -7.00 10.27 -2.23
N ARG A 4 -7.18 9.85 -3.47
CA ARG A 4 -7.58 8.48 -3.81
C ARG A 4 -6.46 7.52 -3.42
N MET A 5 -6.81 6.25 -3.15
CA MET A 5 -5.81 5.25 -2.75
C MET A 5 -4.68 5.07 -3.77
N LYS A 6 -4.95 5.22 -5.07
CA LYS A 6 -3.92 5.16 -6.12
C LYS A 6 -2.90 6.29 -5.97
N GLU A 7 -3.36 7.50 -5.70
CA GLU A 7 -2.52 8.69 -5.53
C GLU A 7 -1.71 8.60 -4.23
N LYS A 8 -2.33 8.16 -3.12
CA LYS A 8 -1.60 7.90 -1.87
C LYS A 8 -0.46 6.90 -2.06
N LYS A 9 -0.67 5.85 -2.87
CA LYS A 9 0.37 4.87 -3.19
C LYS A 9 1.51 5.46 -4.02
N ALA A 10 1.19 6.29 -5.02
CA ALA A 10 2.19 6.98 -5.84
C ALA A 10 3.06 7.91 -4.97
N LEU A 11 2.42 8.74 -4.15
CA LEU A 11 3.09 9.62 -3.19
C LEU A 11 3.99 8.84 -2.23
N THR A 12 3.49 7.72 -1.70
CA THR A 12 4.27 6.85 -0.80
C THR A 12 5.51 6.29 -1.50
N ASN A 13 5.41 5.93 -2.78
CA ASN A 13 6.53 5.38 -3.54
C ASN A 13 7.69 6.37 -3.65
N GLU A 14 7.38 7.63 -3.94
CA GLU A 14 8.36 8.72 -4.07
C GLU A 14 8.93 9.15 -2.71
N THR A 15 8.07 9.26 -1.70
CA THR A 15 8.46 9.72 -0.35
C THR A 15 9.21 8.67 0.43
N ALA A 16 8.93 7.37 0.24
CA ALA A 16 9.58 6.31 1.00
C ALA A 16 11.09 6.21 0.73
N ALA A 17 11.53 6.46 -0.51
CA ALA A 17 12.95 6.48 -0.85
C ALA A 17 13.67 7.66 -0.16
N ARG A 18 13.11 8.86 -0.28
CA ARG A 18 13.60 10.09 0.39
C ARG A 18 13.65 9.92 1.90
N TYR A 19 12.55 9.46 2.49
CA TYR A 19 12.44 9.22 3.92
C TYR A 19 13.50 8.24 4.44
N ARG A 20 13.84 7.20 3.69
CA ARG A 20 14.85 6.22 4.13
C ARG A 20 16.27 6.77 4.10
N ALA A 21 16.60 7.55 3.07
CA ALA A 21 17.93 8.14 2.89
C ALA A 21 18.23 9.28 3.88
N GLU A 22 17.20 9.93 4.40
CA GLU A 22 17.34 11.15 5.19
C GLU A 22 17.78 10.92 6.65
N SER A 23 18.38 11.95 7.25
CA SER A 23 18.76 12.02 8.66
C SER A 23 17.52 12.13 9.60
N LYS A 24 17.73 12.01 10.92
CA LYS A 24 16.63 12.06 11.92
C LYS A 24 15.78 13.35 11.83
N ILE A 25 16.42 14.49 11.57
CA ILE A 25 15.76 15.80 11.50
C ILE A 25 14.92 15.88 10.21
N GLY A 26 15.50 15.57 9.05
CA GLY A 26 14.78 15.61 7.79
C GLY A 26 13.65 14.57 7.70
N LYS A 27 13.83 13.39 8.33
CA LYS A 27 12.75 12.41 8.50
C LYS A 27 11.53 12.98 9.19
N LYS A 28 11.70 13.83 10.21
CA LYS A 28 10.58 14.45 10.92
C LYS A 28 9.77 15.34 9.97
N ALA A 29 10.44 16.21 9.21
CA ALA A 29 9.81 17.13 8.27
C ALA A 29 9.05 16.38 7.15
N ILE A 30 9.69 15.38 6.53
CA ILE A 30 9.05 14.53 5.50
C ILE A 30 7.80 13.84 6.06
N LEU A 31 7.87 13.38 7.31
CA LEU A 31 6.77 12.66 7.92
C LEU A 31 5.59 13.58 8.28
N ASP A 32 5.87 14.82 8.71
CA ASP A 32 4.86 15.83 9.00
C ASP A 32 4.10 16.19 7.71
N GLU A 33 4.82 16.48 6.62
CA GLU A 33 4.25 16.76 5.29
C GLU A 33 3.41 15.58 4.78
N PHE A 34 3.94 14.35 4.91
CA PHE A 34 3.23 13.16 4.48
C PHE A 34 1.94 12.91 5.27
N CYS A 35 1.92 13.17 6.58
CA CYS A 35 0.72 13.06 7.40
C CYS A 35 -0.33 14.11 7.01
N LEU A 36 0.09 15.36 6.80
CA LEU A 36 -0.80 16.45 6.37
C LEU A 36 -1.44 16.16 5.00
N THR A 37 -0.65 15.61 4.06
CA THR A 37 -1.10 15.33 2.70
C THR A 37 -2.03 14.11 2.66
N THR A 38 -1.64 13.00 3.28
CA THR A 38 -2.40 11.73 3.20
C THR A 38 -3.53 11.62 4.22
N GLY A 39 -3.51 12.43 5.26
CA GLY A 39 -4.39 12.32 6.42
C GLY A 39 -4.08 11.10 7.29
N TYR A 40 -2.91 10.47 7.14
CA TYR A 40 -2.52 9.32 7.97
C TYR A 40 -2.04 9.76 9.34
N HIS A 41 -2.35 8.94 10.35
CA HIS A 41 -1.75 9.11 11.67
C HIS A 41 -0.25 8.81 11.63
N ARG A 42 0.53 9.54 12.44
CA ARG A 42 1.99 9.47 12.49
C ARG A 42 2.54 8.04 12.56
N LYS A 43 1.96 7.22 13.45
CA LYS A 43 2.35 5.81 13.63
C LYS A 43 2.19 5.00 12.34
N TYR A 44 1.09 5.22 11.62
CA TYR A 44 0.81 4.52 10.36
C TYR A 44 1.75 5.03 9.26
N ALA A 45 1.97 6.34 9.16
CA ALA A 45 2.92 6.93 8.22
C ALA A 45 4.34 6.36 8.36
N VAL A 46 4.87 6.28 9.59
CA VAL A 46 6.17 5.66 9.88
C VAL A 46 6.19 4.21 9.40
N GLN A 47 5.17 3.43 9.76
CA GLN A 47 5.10 2.03 9.37
C GLN A 47 5.05 1.86 7.85
N VAL A 48 4.28 2.69 7.15
CA VAL A 48 4.15 2.66 5.70
C VAL A 48 5.49 2.99 5.05
N LEU A 49 6.11 4.13 5.38
CA LEU A 49 7.37 4.59 4.76
C LEU A 49 8.55 3.65 5.05
N ASN A 50 8.64 3.09 6.26
CA ASN A 50 9.71 2.15 6.63
C ASN A 50 9.61 0.78 5.94
N ASN A 51 8.38 0.35 5.63
CA ASN A 51 8.13 -0.98 5.09
C ASN A 51 7.89 -0.98 3.57
N TRP A 52 7.66 0.19 2.96
CA TRP A 52 7.37 0.30 1.53
C TRP A 52 8.49 -0.32 0.68
N GLY A 53 8.12 -1.21 -0.24
CA GLY A 53 9.06 -1.94 -1.10
C GLY A 53 9.82 -3.09 -0.44
N LYS A 54 9.65 -3.33 0.88
CA LYS A 54 10.26 -4.49 1.54
C LYS A 54 9.44 -5.75 1.27
N ARG A 55 10.15 -6.88 1.10
CA ARG A 55 9.52 -8.21 1.08
C ARG A 55 9.09 -8.58 2.50
N LYS A 56 7.87 -9.08 2.63
CA LYS A 56 7.34 -9.64 3.88
C LYS A 56 6.71 -10.99 3.60
N ILE A 57 6.89 -11.91 4.53
CA ILE A 57 6.21 -13.19 4.52
C ILE A 57 4.96 -13.05 5.40
N ARG A 58 3.80 -13.43 4.87
CA ARG A 58 2.59 -13.65 5.66
C ARG A 58 2.04 -15.03 5.36
N VAL A 59 1.51 -15.67 6.39
CA VAL A 59 0.73 -16.89 6.21
C VAL A 59 -0.68 -16.47 5.75
N ILE A 60 -1.10 -16.98 4.59
CA ILE A 60 -2.43 -16.79 4.02
C ILE A 60 -2.91 -18.18 3.62
N ASP A 61 -4.10 -18.59 4.08
CA ASP A 61 -4.68 -19.91 3.83
C ASP A 61 -3.70 -21.06 4.13
N GLY A 62 -2.98 -20.97 5.26
CA GLY A 62 -2.00 -21.97 5.70
C GLY A 62 -0.68 -21.98 4.93
N LYS A 63 -0.49 -21.12 3.93
CA LYS A 63 0.73 -21.05 3.11
C LYS A 63 1.52 -19.79 3.40
N ALA A 64 2.83 -19.91 3.55
CA ALA A 64 3.73 -18.77 3.65
C ALA A 64 3.88 -18.10 2.27
N VAL A 65 3.33 -16.90 2.13
CA VAL A 65 3.38 -16.11 0.90
C VAL A 65 4.27 -14.90 1.10
N GLU A 66 5.30 -14.78 0.27
CA GLU A 66 6.10 -13.56 0.17
C GLU A 66 5.36 -12.50 -0.64
N PHE A 67 5.29 -11.27 -0.13
CA PHE A 67 4.73 -10.14 -0.83
C PHE A 67 5.57 -8.88 -0.63
N VAL A 68 5.62 -8.03 -1.66
CA VAL A 68 6.25 -6.71 -1.59
C VAL A 68 5.21 -5.69 -1.11
N VAL A 69 5.52 -4.99 -0.02
CA VAL A 69 4.63 -3.94 0.51
C VAL A 69 4.49 -2.81 -0.50
N GLY A 70 3.25 -2.47 -0.83
CA GLY A 70 2.92 -1.36 -1.73
C GLY A 70 2.68 -1.76 -3.18
N GLN A 71 3.11 -2.95 -3.59
CA GLN A 71 2.74 -3.48 -4.91
C GLN A 71 1.28 -3.98 -4.90
N PRO A 72 0.49 -3.65 -5.94
CA PRO A 72 -0.84 -4.20 -6.08
C PRO A 72 -0.74 -5.72 -6.26
N ARG A 73 -1.50 -6.47 -5.45
CA ARG A 73 -1.70 -7.89 -5.73
C ARG A 73 -2.46 -8.02 -7.04
N LYS A 74 -2.03 -8.93 -7.91
CA LYS A 74 -2.88 -9.35 -9.03
C LYS A 74 -4.17 -9.92 -8.43
N PRO A 75 -5.36 -9.44 -8.83
CA PRO A 75 -6.61 -10.02 -8.37
C PRO A 75 -6.62 -11.50 -8.72
N LYS A 76 -6.99 -12.36 -7.77
CA LYS A 76 -7.25 -13.76 -8.11
C LYS A 76 -8.46 -13.77 -9.04
N GLU A 77 -8.28 -14.31 -10.24
CA GLU A 77 -9.37 -14.50 -11.18
C GLU A 77 -10.39 -15.44 -10.54
N ARG A 78 -11.63 -14.96 -10.41
CA ARG A 78 -12.71 -15.73 -9.82
C ARG A 78 -13.25 -16.64 -10.92
N VAL A 79 -12.75 -17.87 -10.98
CA VAL A 79 -13.33 -18.93 -11.81
C VAL A 79 -14.61 -19.41 -11.12
N ARG A 80 -15.74 -18.75 -11.41
CA ARG A 80 -17.08 -19.21 -11.03
C ARG A 80 -17.95 -19.14 -12.27
N GLU A 81 -18.78 -20.16 -12.45
CA GLU A 81 -19.74 -20.23 -13.54
C GLU A 81 -20.76 -19.09 -13.40
N ARG A 82 -21.05 -18.38 -14.49
CA ARG A 82 -22.06 -17.30 -14.51
C ARG A 82 -23.44 -17.94 -14.55
N VAL A 83 -24.21 -17.83 -13.48
CA VAL A 83 -25.51 -18.49 -13.31
C VAL A 83 -26.64 -17.81 -14.11
N TYR A 84 -26.48 -16.56 -14.56
CA TYR A 84 -27.58 -15.74 -15.10
C TYR A 84 -27.58 -15.51 -16.63
N ASP A 85 -26.77 -16.24 -17.40
CA ASP A 85 -26.82 -16.16 -18.88
C ASP A 85 -27.95 -16.99 -19.51
N GLN A 86 -28.85 -17.58 -18.72
CA GLN A 86 -30.06 -18.19 -19.26
C GLN A 86 -30.97 -17.09 -19.80
N ARG A 87 -30.96 -16.93 -21.12
CA ARG A 87 -31.90 -16.12 -21.90
C ARG A 87 -33.32 -16.52 -21.48
N VAL A 88 -33.96 -15.69 -20.67
CA VAL A 88 -35.39 -15.81 -20.38
C VAL A 88 -36.11 -15.51 -21.68
N SER A 89 -36.65 -16.55 -22.31
CA SER A 89 -37.50 -16.47 -23.50
C SER A 89 -38.96 -16.34 -23.12
#